data_AF-A0A7Y5TDC9-F1
#
_entry.id   AF-A0A7Y5TDC9-F1
#
_cell.length_a   1.000
_cell.length_b   1.000
_cell.length_c   1.000
_cell.angle_alpha   90.00
_cell.angle_beta   90.00
_cell.angle_gamma   90.00
#
_symmetry.space_group_name_H-M   'P 1'
#
loop_
_entity.id
_entity.type
_entity.pdbx_description
1 polymer ?
#
loop_
_entity_poly.entity_id
_entity_poly.type
_entity_poly.pdbx_seq_one_letter_code
_entity_poly.pdbx_strand_id
1 'polypeptide(L)'
;IQIRGYSLRLPLDLLLVATANPEDYTNRGRIITPLKDRFGAEIRTHYPTEVSDEVALIAQESALVADVPEHLLEVLARFTRGLRESAAVDQRSGVSARFAIAGAEGVAGSALRRAARVGEAYAVARVCDVPTVVPTLLGKVEFEMGEEGRERDVLTHLLRLAVAETYRSRLAGLDLTGFTNLFAEGAVVETGELVPGADLLAQVGPVSGLSKVLDRLGHGDDATPGQVAAAVEFVLEGLHLTRRIDKDSVAGRTVYGA
;
A
#
# COMPACT_ATOMS: atom_id res chain seq x y z
N ILE A 1 -15.56 32.98 -33.83
CA ILE A 1 -14.21 32.56 -34.26
C ILE A 1 -13.93 33.25 -35.59
N GLN A 2 -12.71 33.73 -35.86
CA GLN A 2 -12.40 34.38 -37.12
C GLN A 2 -11.65 33.40 -38.03
N ILE A 3 -12.20 33.11 -39.21
CA ILE A 3 -11.56 32.25 -40.20
C ILE A 3 -11.41 33.05 -41.49
N ARG A 4 -10.16 33.29 -41.90
CA ARG A 4 -9.81 34.04 -43.13
C ARG A 4 -10.55 35.38 -43.25
N GLY A 5 -10.62 36.14 -42.16
CA GLY A 5 -11.27 37.46 -42.13
C GLY A 5 -12.79 37.43 -41.89
N TYR A 6 -13.45 36.28 -42.01
CA TYR A 6 -14.88 36.15 -41.72
C TYR A 6 -15.12 35.87 -40.23
N SER A 7 -16.03 36.64 -39.62
CA SER A 7 -16.52 36.37 -38.27
C SER A 7 -17.60 35.30 -38.34
N LEU A 8 -17.29 34.11 -37.84
CA LEU A 8 -18.22 32.98 -37.78
C LEU A 8 -18.78 32.83 -36.36
N ARG A 9 -20.11 32.70 -36.28
CA ARG A 9 -20.84 32.37 -35.04
C ARG A 9 -21.37 30.95 -35.18
N LEU A 10 -20.85 30.04 -34.36
CA LEU A 10 -21.27 28.65 -34.32
C LEU A 10 -22.19 28.44 -33.10
N PRO A 11 -23.37 27.82 -33.25
CA PRO A 11 -24.17 27.39 -32.11
C PRO A 11 -23.52 26.14 -31.53
N LEU A 12 -22.71 26.31 -30.48
CA LEU A 12 -22.04 25.21 -29.78
C LEU A 12 -22.80 24.91 -28.49
N ASP A 13 -23.13 23.64 -28.28
CA ASP A 13 -23.61 23.11 -27.02
C ASP A 13 -22.42 22.47 -26.29
N LEU A 14 -21.90 23.15 -25.27
CA LEU A 14 -20.63 22.79 -24.61
C LEU A 14 -20.82 22.67 -23.10
N LEU A 15 -20.32 21.58 -22.54
CA LEU A 15 -20.04 21.45 -21.11
C LEU A 15 -18.55 21.67 -20.86
N LEU A 16 -18.22 22.67 -20.05
CA LEU A 16 -16.83 22.94 -19.64
C LEU A 16 -16.60 22.42 -18.22
N VAL A 17 -15.65 21.49 -18.09
CA VAL A 17 -15.12 21.02 -16.80
C VAL A 17 -13.67 21.48 -16.70
N ALA A 18 -13.32 22.14 -15.61
CA ALA A 18 -11.97 22.63 -15.35
C ALA A 18 -11.53 22.19 -13.95
N THR A 19 -10.25 21.84 -13.81
CA THR A 19 -9.64 21.45 -12.53
C THR A 19 -8.54 22.44 -12.16
N ALA A 20 -8.35 22.63 -10.86
CA ALA A 20 -7.57 23.73 -10.30
C ALA A 20 -6.93 23.27 -8.99
N ASN A 21 -5.61 23.47 -8.82
CA ASN A 21 -4.94 23.23 -7.55
C ASN A 21 -4.88 24.54 -6.74
N PRO A 22 -5.49 24.65 -5.55
CA PRO A 22 -5.60 25.90 -4.80
C PRO A 22 -4.26 26.60 -4.52
N GLU A 23 -3.18 25.86 -4.30
CA GLU A 23 -1.84 26.38 -4.00
C GLU A 23 -1.26 27.21 -5.17
N ASP A 24 -1.48 26.75 -6.41
CA ASP A 24 -0.92 27.35 -7.63
C ASP A 24 -1.47 28.75 -7.93
N TYR A 25 -2.60 29.11 -7.29
CA TYR A 25 -3.25 30.41 -7.44
C TYR A 25 -2.57 31.54 -6.66
N THR A 26 -1.64 31.21 -5.75
CA THR A 26 -1.00 32.21 -4.89
C THR A 26 0.06 33.03 -5.62
N ASN A 27 0.69 32.49 -6.67
CA ASN A 27 1.88 33.12 -7.25
C ASN A 27 1.72 33.68 -8.67
N ARG A 28 0.79 33.23 -9.54
CA ARG A 28 0.72 33.73 -10.95
C ARG A 28 -0.63 33.84 -11.65
N GLY A 29 -1.77 33.49 -11.05
CA GLY A 29 -3.02 33.62 -11.80
C GLY A 29 -4.25 33.18 -11.06
N ARG A 30 -4.83 34.07 -10.25
CA ARG A 30 -6.23 33.94 -9.81
C ARG A 30 -7.11 33.87 -11.06
N ILE A 31 -8.01 32.89 -11.13
CA ILE A 31 -9.14 32.98 -12.07
C ILE A 31 -9.81 34.32 -11.79
N ILE A 32 -9.80 35.21 -12.79
CA ILE A 32 -10.44 36.52 -12.65
C ILE A 32 -11.91 36.29 -12.31
N THR A 33 -12.45 37.06 -11.38
CA THR A 33 -13.84 36.95 -10.91
C THR A 33 -14.86 36.82 -12.06
N PRO A 34 -14.74 37.56 -13.18
CA PRO A 34 -15.65 37.43 -14.32
C PRO A 34 -15.68 36.05 -15.00
N LEU A 35 -14.61 35.25 -14.86
CA LEU A 35 -14.57 33.89 -15.38
C LEU A 35 -15.06 32.89 -14.33
N LYS A 36 -14.76 33.14 -13.04
CA LYS A 36 -15.29 32.33 -11.93
C LYS A 36 -16.82 32.35 -11.91
N ASP A 37 -17.42 33.52 -12.08
CA ASP A 37 -18.89 33.71 -12.07
C ASP A 37 -19.60 33.02 -13.25
N ARG A 38 -18.87 32.52 -14.25
CA ARG A 38 -19.41 31.79 -15.41
C ARG A 38 -19.48 30.28 -15.19
N PHE A 39 -18.91 29.75 -14.11
CA PHE A 39 -19.07 28.35 -13.73
C PHE A 39 -20.33 28.19 -12.87
N GLY A 40 -21.23 27.29 -13.28
CA GLY A 40 -22.48 27.03 -12.57
C GLY A 40 -22.34 26.17 -11.30
N ALA A 41 -21.18 25.53 -11.10
CA ALA A 41 -20.87 24.73 -9.93
C ALA A 41 -19.37 24.78 -9.62
N GLU A 42 -19.03 24.75 -8.33
CA GLU A 42 -17.67 24.58 -7.83
C GLU A 42 -17.66 23.32 -6.96
N ILE A 43 -16.83 22.34 -7.33
CA ILE A 43 -16.67 21.09 -6.58
C ILE A 43 -15.30 21.14 -5.91
N ARG A 44 -15.28 21.12 -4.58
CA ARG A 44 -14.05 20.93 -3.82
C ARG A 44 -13.85 19.44 -3.57
N THR A 45 -12.82 18.88 -4.17
CA THR A 45 -12.45 17.48 -3.97
C THR A 45 -11.65 17.31 -2.68
N HIS A 46 -11.66 16.08 -2.17
CA HIS A 46 -10.82 15.65 -1.07
C HIS A 46 -10.39 14.19 -1.31
N TYR A 47 -9.32 13.76 -0.65
CA TYR A 47 -8.95 12.35 -0.65
C TYR A 47 -9.98 11.51 0.14
N PRO A 48 -10.07 10.19 -0.11
CA PRO A 48 -10.94 9.30 0.66
C PRO A 48 -10.75 9.44 2.18
N THR A 49 -11.86 9.51 2.91
CA THR A 49 -11.85 9.68 4.37
C THR A 49 -11.81 8.35 5.12
N GLU A 50 -12.30 7.28 4.49
CA GLU A 50 -12.28 5.92 5.01
C GLU A 50 -11.16 5.09 4.38
N VAL A 51 -10.59 4.16 5.15
CA VAL A 51 -9.54 3.26 4.65
C VAL A 51 -10.09 2.33 3.57
N SER A 52 -11.33 1.86 3.71
CA SER A 52 -12.00 0.99 2.74
C SER A 52 -12.13 1.64 1.37
N ASP A 53 -12.43 2.94 1.33
CA ASP A 53 -12.58 3.69 0.08
C ASP A 53 -11.22 3.86 -0.63
N GLU A 54 -10.15 4.07 0.12
CA GLU A 54 -8.79 4.11 -0.46
C GLU A 54 -8.37 2.72 -0.97
N VAL A 55 -8.69 1.63 -0.25
CA VAL A 55 -8.45 0.26 -0.72
C VAL A 55 -9.21 -0.03 -2.01
N ALA A 56 -10.50 0.34 -2.07
CA ALA A 56 -11.31 0.17 -3.26
C ALA A 56 -10.74 0.96 -4.45
N LEU A 57 -10.29 2.19 -4.22
CA LEU A 57 -9.63 3.01 -5.25
C LEU A 57 -8.35 2.35 -5.75
N ILE A 58 -7.48 1.87 -4.85
CA ILE A 58 -6.23 1.20 -5.24
C ILE A 58 -6.55 -0.05 -6.07
N ALA A 59 -7.47 -0.90 -5.60
CA ALA A 59 -7.87 -2.12 -6.30
C ALA A 59 -8.46 -1.84 -7.68
N GLN A 60 -9.25 -0.77 -7.82
CA GLN A 60 -9.86 -0.38 -9.10
C GLN A 60 -8.84 0.18 -10.10
N GLU A 61 -7.92 1.02 -9.64
CA GLU A 61 -7.06 1.83 -10.52
C GLU A 61 -5.69 1.21 -10.79
N SER A 62 -5.25 0.22 -9.99
CA SER A 62 -3.95 -0.43 -10.17
C SER A 62 -3.97 -1.51 -11.26
N ALA A 63 -2.94 -1.53 -12.10
CA ALA A 63 -2.68 -2.62 -13.03
C ALA A 63 -1.80 -3.70 -12.39
N LEU A 64 -2.41 -4.61 -11.64
CA LEU A 64 -1.69 -5.66 -10.91
C LEU A 64 -1.21 -6.79 -11.83
N VAL A 65 0.08 -7.12 -11.75
CA VAL A 65 0.72 -8.21 -12.51
C VAL A 65 0.84 -9.53 -11.72
N ALA A 66 0.38 -9.52 -10.46
CA ALA A 66 0.36 -10.64 -9.52
C ALA A 66 -0.85 -10.45 -8.58
N ASP A 67 -1.28 -11.52 -7.92
CA ASP A 67 -2.32 -11.41 -6.88
C ASP A 67 -1.77 -10.61 -5.69
N VAL A 68 -2.45 -9.54 -5.31
CA VAL A 68 -2.11 -8.74 -4.13
C VAL A 68 -3.27 -8.85 -3.14
N PRO A 69 -3.13 -9.63 -2.07
CA PRO A 69 -4.18 -9.79 -1.08
C PRO A 69 -4.67 -8.44 -0.51
N GLU A 70 -5.97 -8.33 -0.24
CA GLU A 70 -6.62 -7.09 0.20
C GLU A 70 -5.94 -6.47 1.44
N HIS A 71 -5.48 -7.30 2.38
CA HIS A 71 -4.77 -6.80 3.56
C HIS A 71 -3.46 -6.08 3.20
N LEU A 72 -2.76 -6.45 2.13
CA LEU A 72 -1.59 -5.69 1.67
C LEU A 72 -1.97 -4.39 0.94
N LEU A 73 -3.12 -4.37 0.25
CA LEU A 73 -3.68 -3.11 -0.27
C LEU A 73 -4.06 -2.16 0.87
N GLU A 74 -4.61 -2.69 1.97
CA GLU A 74 -4.89 -1.91 3.18
C GLU A 74 -3.62 -1.37 3.83
N VAL A 75 -2.52 -2.14 3.85
CA VAL A 75 -1.22 -1.62 4.29
C VAL A 75 -0.82 -0.39 3.48
N LEU A 76 -0.94 -0.45 2.14
CA LEU A 76 -0.60 0.68 1.27
C LEU A 76 -1.55 1.87 1.45
N ALA A 77 -2.84 1.61 1.68
CA ALA A 77 -3.81 2.65 2.00
C ALA A 77 -3.47 3.37 3.32
N ARG A 78 -3.21 2.61 4.40
CA ARG A 78 -2.81 3.18 5.69
C ARG A 78 -1.46 3.89 5.62
N PHE A 79 -0.51 3.36 4.86
CA PHE A 79 0.78 4.00 4.62
C PHE A 79 0.62 5.37 3.95
N THR A 80 -0.21 5.45 2.92
CA THR A 80 -0.50 6.70 2.21
C THR A 80 -1.17 7.73 3.12
N ARG A 81 -2.12 7.30 3.96
CA ARG A 81 -2.74 8.17 4.97
C ARG A 81 -1.74 8.65 6.02
N GLY A 82 -0.90 7.75 6.53
CA GLY A 82 0.16 8.09 7.48
C GLY A 82 1.11 9.16 6.94
N LEU A 83 1.37 9.17 5.63
CA LEU A 83 2.15 10.23 4.99
C LEU A 83 1.39 11.55 4.88
N ARG A 84 0.09 11.53 4.57
CA ARG A 84 -0.76 12.74 4.55
C ARG A 84 -0.94 13.38 5.94
N GLU A 85 -0.68 12.62 7.00
CA GLU A 85 -0.76 13.10 8.39
C GLU A 85 0.63 13.40 8.99
N SER A 86 1.72 13.06 8.30
CA SER A 86 3.08 13.18 8.81
C SER A 86 3.62 14.60 8.70
N ALA A 87 4.17 15.11 9.81
CA ALA A 87 4.88 16.39 9.84
C ALA A 87 6.22 16.37 9.07
N ALA A 88 6.69 15.20 8.61
CA ALA A 88 7.90 15.07 7.80
C ALA A 88 7.63 15.25 6.28
N VAL A 89 6.36 15.27 5.86
CA VAL A 89 5.94 15.39 4.46
C VAL A 89 5.43 16.79 4.19
N ASP A 90 5.83 17.37 3.06
CA ASP A 90 5.32 18.68 2.63
C ASP A 90 3.84 18.60 2.29
N GLN A 91 3.01 19.12 3.19
CA GLN A 91 1.56 19.05 3.08
C GLN A 91 1.00 19.98 1.99
N ARG A 92 1.80 20.93 1.46
CA ARG A 92 1.39 21.78 0.33
C ARG A 92 1.41 20.99 -0.97
N SER A 93 2.41 20.13 -1.12
CA SER A 93 2.50 19.20 -2.25
C SER A 93 1.55 18.01 -2.08
N GLY A 94 1.39 17.55 -0.83
CA GLY A 94 0.51 16.46 -0.44
C GLY A 94 0.90 15.11 -1.04
N VAL A 95 0.13 14.06 -0.70
CA VAL A 95 0.36 12.70 -1.21
C VAL A 95 -0.84 12.23 -2.02
N SER A 96 -0.65 12.16 -3.34
CA SER A 96 -1.71 11.77 -4.27
C SER A 96 -2.08 10.29 -4.18
N ALA A 97 -3.28 9.94 -4.66
CA ALA A 97 -3.70 8.54 -4.80
C ALA A 97 -2.76 7.72 -5.73
N ARG A 98 -2.05 8.38 -6.66
CA ARG A 98 -1.05 7.72 -7.53
C ARG A 98 0.13 7.15 -6.74
N PHE A 99 0.38 7.64 -5.53
CA PHE A 99 1.37 7.07 -4.63
C PHE A 99 0.99 5.64 -4.24
N ALA A 100 -0.24 5.46 -3.76
CA ALA A 100 -0.75 4.16 -3.34
C ALA A 100 -0.89 3.19 -4.53
N ILE A 101 -1.38 3.67 -5.67
CA ILE A 101 -1.50 2.89 -6.92
C ILE A 101 -0.14 2.36 -7.36
N ALA A 102 0.88 3.24 -7.44
CA ALA A 102 2.24 2.84 -7.79
C ALA A 102 2.86 1.90 -6.75
N GLY A 103 2.49 2.05 -5.47
CA GLY A 103 2.87 1.13 -4.41
C GLY A 103 2.31 -0.27 -4.67
N ALA A 104 1.03 -0.41 -5.00
CA ALA A 104 0.39 -1.69 -5.26
C ALA A 104 0.96 -2.38 -6.50
N GLU A 105 1.20 -1.62 -7.57
CA GLU A 105 1.88 -2.11 -8.77
C GLU A 105 3.33 -2.55 -8.47
N GLY A 106 4.03 -1.81 -7.60
CA GLY A 106 5.37 -2.16 -7.12
C GLY A 106 5.39 -3.47 -6.32
N VAL A 107 4.43 -3.65 -5.39
CA VAL A 107 4.26 -4.90 -4.63
C VAL A 107 3.96 -6.07 -5.58
N ALA A 108 3.05 -5.88 -6.53
CA ALA A 108 2.73 -6.91 -7.53
C ALA A 108 3.94 -7.27 -8.39
N GLY A 109 4.72 -6.29 -8.84
CA GLY A 109 5.96 -6.50 -9.60
C GLY A 109 7.02 -7.23 -8.78
N SER A 110 7.15 -6.91 -7.49
CA SER A 110 8.04 -7.61 -6.56
C SER A 110 7.64 -9.07 -6.37
N ALA A 111 6.34 -9.33 -6.16
CA ALA A 111 5.79 -10.68 -6.05
C ALA A 111 6.02 -11.51 -7.32
N LEU A 112 5.80 -10.91 -8.51
CA LEU A 112 6.06 -11.56 -9.80
C LEU A 112 7.56 -11.89 -9.97
N ARG A 113 8.44 -10.94 -9.63
CA ARG A 113 9.89 -11.16 -9.66
C ARG A 113 10.29 -12.30 -8.73
N ARG A 114 9.78 -12.31 -7.50
CA ARG A 114 10.03 -13.35 -6.51
C ARG A 114 9.58 -14.71 -7.04
N ALA A 115 8.34 -14.83 -7.47
CA ALA A 115 7.78 -16.07 -8.02
C ALA A 115 8.65 -16.61 -9.16
N ALA A 116 9.07 -15.75 -10.10
CA ALA A 116 9.96 -16.14 -11.19
C ALA A 116 11.35 -16.60 -10.73
N ARG A 117 11.89 -16.03 -9.64
CA ARG A 117 13.20 -16.39 -9.08
C ARG A 117 13.18 -17.72 -8.34
N VAL A 118 12.09 -18.00 -7.62
CA VAL A 118 11.94 -19.20 -6.79
C VAL A 118 11.16 -20.33 -7.48
N GLY A 119 10.68 -20.11 -8.70
CA GLY A 119 9.99 -21.12 -9.50
C GLY A 119 8.52 -21.35 -9.13
N GLU A 120 7.85 -20.35 -8.54
CA GLU A 120 6.42 -20.43 -8.23
C GLU A 120 5.57 -20.25 -9.49
N ALA A 121 4.57 -21.12 -9.69
CA ALA A 121 3.68 -21.08 -10.84
C ALA A 121 2.73 -19.87 -10.81
N TYR A 122 2.33 -19.42 -9.61
CA TYR A 122 1.41 -18.31 -9.40
C TYR A 122 2.05 -17.29 -8.46
N ALA A 123 2.11 -16.04 -8.90
CA ALA A 123 2.64 -14.94 -8.10
C ALA A 123 1.54 -14.40 -7.17
N VAL A 124 1.74 -14.58 -5.87
CA VAL A 124 0.89 -13.99 -4.81
C VAL A 124 1.80 -13.16 -3.91
N ALA A 125 1.48 -11.88 -3.74
CA ALA A 125 2.26 -10.96 -2.90
C ALA A 125 2.19 -11.35 -1.43
N ARG A 126 3.32 -11.20 -0.74
CA ARG A 126 3.48 -11.39 0.70
C ARG A 126 4.01 -10.11 1.34
N VAL A 127 4.01 -10.05 2.66
CA VAL A 127 4.49 -8.86 3.39
C VAL A 127 5.97 -8.58 3.13
N CYS A 128 6.80 -9.59 2.80
CA CYS A 128 8.19 -9.39 2.36
C CYS A 128 8.32 -8.57 1.08
N ASP A 129 7.29 -8.55 0.23
CA ASP A 129 7.29 -7.80 -1.03
C ASP A 129 7.02 -6.30 -0.78
N VAL A 130 6.42 -5.94 0.36
CA VAL A 130 5.98 -4.58 0.68
C VAL A 130 7.14 -3.57 0.84
N PRO A 131 8.24 -3.85 1.58
CA PRO A 131 9.35 -2.90 1.72
C PRO A 131 10.01 -2.48 0.40
N THR A 132 9.86 -3.28 -0.66
CA THR A 132 10.47 -3.01 -1.97
C THR A 132 9.90 -1.76 -2.67
N VAL A 133 8.75 -1.25 -2.21
CA VAL A 133 8.15 -0.03 -2.77
C VAL A 133 8.86 1.24 -2.31
N VAL A 134 9.59 1.22 -1.18
CA VAL A 134 10.19 2.43 -0.60
C VAL A 134 11.11 3.17 -1.58
N PRO A 135 12.05 2.52 -2.28
CA PRO A 135 12.89 3.21 -3.27
C PRO A 135 12.08 3.77 -4.45
N THR A 136 11.04 3.06 -4.89
CA THR A 136 10.18 3.46 -6.02
C THR A 136 9.30 4.66 -5.68
N LEU A 137 8.86 4.73 -4.42
CA LEU A 137 7.92 5.74 -3.94
C LEU A 137 8.62 6.99 -3.40
N LEU A 138 9.91 6.92 -3.11
CA LEU A 138 10.69 8.05 -2.58
C LEU A 138 10.57 9.31 -3.44
N GLY A 139 10.64 9.18 -4.76
CA GLY A 139 10.50 10.32 -5.70
C GLY A 139 9.06 10.75 -5.98
N LYS A 140 8.07 10.21 -5.25
CA LYS A 140 6.64 10.53 -5.39
C LYS A 140 6.09 11.27 -4.17
N VAL A 141 6.95 11.65 -3.23
CA VAL A 141 6.62 12.39 -2.02
C VAL A 141 7.64 13.50 -1.85
N GLU A 142 7.16 14.70 -1.56
CA GLU A 142 7.99 15.83 -1.17
C GLU A 142 8.06 15.88 0.36
N PHE A 143 9.25 16.16 0.90
CA PHE A 143 9.51 16.18 2.33
C PHE A 143 9.67 17.61 2.85
N GLU A 144 9.38 17.80 4.14
CA GLU A 144 9.58 19.08 4.80
C GLU A 144 11.07 19.44 4.91
N MET A 145 11.35 20.74 4.98
CA MET A 145 12.73 21.23 5.11
C MET A 145 13.37 20.72 6.41
N GLY A 146 14.54 20.08 6.32
CA GLY A 146 15.23 19.48 7.47
C GLY A 146 15.08 17.95 7.59
N GLU A 147 14.30 17.33 6.71
CA GLU A 147 14.24 15.87 6.56
C GLU A 147 15.28 15.31 5.57
N GLU A 148 16.16 16.16 5.04
CA GLU A 148 17.23 15.79 4.11
C GLU A 148 18.09 14.63 4.66
N GLY A 149 18.17 13.54 3.90
CA GLY A 149 18.90 12.33 4.27
C GLY A 149 18.15 11.38 5.21
N ARG A 150 16.95 11.73 5.69
CA ARG A 150 16.09 10.88 6.55
C ARG A 150 14.84 10.37 5.83
N GLU A 151 14.65 10.72 4.56
CA GLU A 151 13.42 10.45 3.80
C GLU A 151 13.11 8.96 3.73
N ARG A 152 14.13 8.13 3.48
CA ARG A 152 13.99 6.67 3.44
C ARG A 152 13.61 6.08 4.80
N ASP A 153 14.17 6.62 5.87
CA ASP A 153 13.89 6.15 7.23
C ASP A 153 12.47 6.51 7.64
N VAL A 154 12.01 7.70 7.28
CA VAL A 154 10.62 8.15 7.48
C VAL A 154 9.65 7.22 6.75
N LEU A 155 9.87 6.95 5.45
CA LEU A 155 9.02 6.05 4.68
C LEU A 155 9.01 4.64 5.27
N THR A 156 10.19 4.11 5.62
CA THR A 156 10.33 2.77 6.19
C THR A 156 9.62 2.67 7.54
N HIS A 157 9.72 3.70 8.38
CA HIS A 157 9.05 3.76 9.67
C HIS A 157 7.53 3.80 9.51
N LEU A 158 7.00 4.70 8.67
CA LEU A 158 5.57 4.83 8.41
C LEU A 158 4.98 3.57 7.78
N LEU A 159 5.73 2.90 6.90
CA LEU A 159 5.33 1.62 6.32
C LEU A 159 5.21 0.52 7.37
N ARG A 160 6.16 0.43 8.32
CA ARG A 160 6.07 -0.51 9.46
C ARG A 160 4.87 -0.21 10.35
N LEU A 161 4.56 1.07 10.60
CA LEU A 161 3.36 1.45 11.34
C LEU A 161 2.09 1.00 10.62
N ALA A 162 2.01 1.19 9.31
CA ALA A 162 0.87 0.76 8.49
C ALA A 162 0.67 -0.75 8.49
N VAL A 163 1.76 -1.54 8.43
CA VAL A 163 1.70 -3.01 8.59
C VAL A 163 1.14 -3.38 9.96
N ALA A 164 1.70 -2.80 11.04
CA ALA A 164 1.27 -3.09 12.40
C ALA A 164 -0.20 -2.69 12.66
N GLU A 165 -0.63 -1.57 12.08
CA GLU A 165 -2.01 -1.08 12.20
C GLU A 165 -2.99 -1.98 11.45
N THR A 166 -2.65 -2.40 10.22
CA THR A 166 -3.46 -3.35 9.45
C THR A 166 -3.58 -4.69 10.18
N TYR A 167 -2.47 -5.19 10.72
CA TYR A 167 -2.44 -6.41 11.52
C TYR A 167 -3.38 -6.30 12.73
N ARG A 168 -3.31 -5.21 13.49
CA ARG A 168 -4.23 -4.97 14.62
C ARG A 168 -5.68 -4.87 14.15
N SER A 169 -5.95 -4.14 13.08
CA SER A 169 -7.32 -3.93 12.57
C SER A 169 -7.97 -5.25 12.15
N ARG A 170 -7.23 -6.11 11.42
CA ARG A 170 -7.78 -7.35 10.87
C ARG A 170 -7.79 -8.50 11.88
N LEU A 171 -6.73 -8.63 12.68
CA LEU A 171 -6.46 -9.83 13.49
C LEU A 171 -6.60 -9.62 15.00
N ALA A 172 -6.95 -8.42 15.48
CA ALA A 172 -7.24 -8.21 16.90
C ALA A 172 -8.34 -9.17 17.41
N GLY A 173 -8.12 -9.66 18.63
CA GLY A 173 -9.01 -10.57 19.33
C GLY A 173 -8.91 -12.03 18.90
N LEU A 174 -8.09 -12.38 17.90
CA LEU A 174 -7.80 -13.77 17.59
C LEU A 174 -6.81 -14.36 18.59
N ASP A 175 -7.01 -15.65 18.91
CA ASP A 175 -6.00 -16.43 19.60
C ASP A 175 -4.94 -16.88 18.59
N LEU A 176 -3.76 -16.26 18.68
CA LEU A 176 -2.60 -16.54 17.84
C LEU A 176 -1.51 -17.32 18.59
N THR A 177 -1.87 -17.95 19.72
CA THR A 177 -0.93 -18.75 20.53
C THR A 177 -0.34 -19.91 19.71
N GLY A 178 -1.08 -20.45 18.75
CA GLY A 178 -0.58 -21.44 17.79
C GLY A 178 0.65 -20.96 17.02
N PHE A 179 0.66 -19.69 16.60
CA PHE A 179 1.79 -19.10 15.86
C PHE A 179 2.98 -18.81 16.78
N THR A 180 2.75 -18.35 18.02
CA THR A 180 3.86 -18.14 18.96
C THR A 180 4.48 -19.46 19.43
N ASN A 181 3.68 -20.52 19.55
CA ASN A 181 4.14 -21.84 19.97
C ASN A 181 5.06 -22.51 18.94
N LEU A 182 5.05 -22.05 17.67
CA LEU A 182 6.02 -22.49 16.67
C LEU A 182 7.46 -22.30 17.15
N PHE A 183 7.70 -21.32 18.03
CA PHE A 183 9.04 -20.93 18.48
C PHE A 183 9.39 -21.43 19.90
N ALA A 184 8.50 -22.18 20.56
CA ALA A 184 8.65 -22.56 21.98
C ALA A 184 9.90 -23.41 22.28
N GLU A 185 10.42 -24.15 21.30
CA GLU A 185 11.62 -25.01 21.44
C GLU A 185 12.85 -24.42 20.72
N GLY A 186 12.87 -23.11 20.48
CA GLY A 186 13.98 -22.45 19.77
C GLY A 186 14.00 -22.71 18.26
N ALA A 187 12.90 -23.23 17.72
CA ALA A 187 12.69 -23.32 16.28
C ALA A 187 12.64 -21.92 15.67
N VAL A 188 12.91 -21.85 14.37
CA VAL A 188 12.88 -20.61 13.59
C VAL A 188 12.11 -20.84 12.29
N VAL A 189 11.51 -19.77 11.76
CA VAL A 189 10.82 -19.80 10.47
C VAL A 189 11.53 -18.84 9.51
N GLU A 190 12.06 -19.38 8.42
CA GLU A 190 12.70 -18.61 7.36
C GLU A 190 11.67 -18.23 6.27
N THR A 191 11.67 -16.96 5.88
CA THR A 191 10.93 -16.43 4.74
C THR A 191 11.75 -15.37 3.98
N GLY A 192 11.14 -14.69 3.01
CA GLY A 192 11.69 -13.53 2.32
C GLY A 192 11.64 -13.67 0.81
N GLU A 193 12.44 -12.85 0.13
CA GLU A 193 12.42 -12.75 -1.35
C GLU A 193 12.95 -14.01 -2.06
N LEU A 194 13.67 -14.87 -1.34
CA LEU A 194 14.32 -16.07 -1.90
C LEU A 194 13.73 -17.38 -1.35
N VAL A 195 12.64 -17.31 -0.58
CA VAL A 195 12.00 -18.48 0.02
C VAL A 195 10.65 -18.74 -0.65
N PRO A 196 10.46 -19.89 -1.33
CA PRO A 196 9.16 -20.28 -1.85
C PRO A 196 8.09 -20.32 -0.77
N GLY A 197 6.85 -19.95 -1.11
CA GLY A 197 5.69 -20.07 -0.23
C GLY A 197 5.46 -21.52 0.20
N ALA A 198 5.71 -22.49 -0.68
CA ALA A 198 5.64 -23.92 -0.32
C ALA A 198 6.63 -24.29 0.79
N ASP A 199 7.85 -23.76 0.76
CA ASP A 199 8.87 -24.01 1.78
C ASP A 199 8.52 -23.30 3.10
N LEU A 200 7.97 -22.09 3.04
CA LEU A 200 7.42 -21.41 4.22
C LEU A 200 6.31 -22.25 4.87
N LEU A 201 5.36 -22.75 4.09
CA LEU A 201 4.26 -23.58 4.60
C LEU A 201 4.76 -24.92 5.14
N ALA A 202 5.77 -25.52 4.53
CA ALA A 202 6.37 -26.77 5.00
C ALA A 202 7.08 -26.60 6.35
N GLN A 203 7.77 -25.47 6.57
CA GLN A 203 8.40 -25.15 7.85
C GLN A 203 7.37 -24.94 8.97
N VAL A 204 6.27 -24.25 8.64
CA VAL A 204 5.23 -23.87 9.61
C VAL A 204 4.32 -25.06 9.96
N GLY A 205 4.02 -25.91 8.99
CA GLY A 205 3.13 -27.05 9.18
C GLY A 205 1.70 -26.64 9.61
N PRO A 206 0.93 -27.57 10.20
CA PRO A 206 -0.40 -27.26 10.72
C PRO A 206 -0.33 -26.33 11.94
N VAL A 207 -1.01 -25.19 11.88
CA VAL A 207 -1.04 -24.19 12.98
C VAL A 207 -2.47 -23.94 13.45
N SER A 208 -2.67 -23.98 14.76
CA SER A 208 -3.96 -23.62 15.36
C SER A 208 -4.25 -22.13 15.18
N GLY A 209 -5.49 -21.82 14.79
CA GLY A 209 -5.93 -20.45 14.53
C GLY A 209 -5.77 -19.98 13.08
N LEU A 210 -5.04 -20.72 12.22
CA LEU A 210 -4.83 -20.34 10.81
C LEU A 210 -6.14 -20.16 10.04
N SER A 211 -7.11 -21.06 10.17
CA SER A 211 -8.41 -20.93 9.50
C SER A 211 -9.13 -19.62 9.88
N LYS A 212 -9.14 -19.23 11.17
CA LYS A 212 -9.72 -17.95 11.61
C LYS A 212 -8.96 -16.74 11.07
N VAL A 213 -7.65 -16.85 10.87
CA VAL A 213 -6.85 -15.82 10.21
C VAL A 213 -7.27 -15.68 8.75
N LEU A 214 -7.38 -16.79 8.02
CA LEU A 214 -7.81 -16.79 6.62
C LEU A 214 -9.20 -16.18 6.45
N ASP A 215 -10.14 -16.49 7.35
CA ASP A 215 -11.48 -15.87 7.39
C ASP A 215 -11.39 -14.35 7.56
N ARG A 216 -10.58 -13.87 8.51
CA ARG A 216 -10.41 -12.43 8.77
C ARG A 216 -9.71 -11.67 7.65
N LEU A 217 -8.85 -12.36 6.90
CA LEU A 217 -8.17 -11.79 5.73
C LEU A 217 -8.98 -11.93 4.43
N GLY A 218 -10.19 -12.50 4.49
CA GLY A 218 -11.12 -12.58 3.36
C GLY A 218 -10.85 -13.74 2.39
N HIS A 219 -10.02 -14.72 2.79
CA HIS A 219 -9.73 -15.89 1.95
C HIS A 219 -10.66 -17.08 2.24
N GLY A 220 -11.07 -17.26 3.50
CA GLY A 220 -11.91 -18.40 3.91
C GLY A 220 -11.27 -19.75 3.60
N ASP A 221 -12.11 -20.74 3.29
CA ASP A 221 -11.70 -22.12 2.98
C ASP A 221 -11.13 -22.29 1.55
N ASP A 222 -11.34 -21.32 0.66
CA ASP A 222 -10.92 -21.37 -0.75
C ASP A 222 -9.50 -20.79 -0.98
N ALA A 223 -8.76 -20.54 0.11
CA ALA A 223 -7.43 -19.94 0.06
C ALA A 223 -6.44 -20.80 -0.74
N THR A 224 -5.83 -20.21 -1.77
CA THR A 224 -4.73 -20.87 -2.50
C THR A 224 -3.48 -21.00 -1.62
N PRO A 225 -2.56 -21.93 -1.89
CA PRO A 225 -1.32 -22.04 -1.11
C PRO A 225 -0.51 -20.74 -1.03
N GLY A 226 -0.49 -19.95 -2.11
CA GLY A 226 0.18 -18.63 -2.10
C GLY A 226 -0.49 -17.63 -1.16
N GLN A 227 -1.82 -17.62 -1.10
CA GLN A 227 -2.59 -16.78 -0.17
C GLN A 227 -2.43 -17.24 1.29
N VAL A 228 -2.36 -18.55 1.53
CA VAL A 228 -2.04 -19.09 2.87
C VAL A 228 -0.63 -18.66 3.28
N ALA A 229 0.36 -18.75 2.38
CA ALA A 229 1.72 -18.27 2.65
C ALA A 229 1.76 -16.78 2.96
N ALA A 230 1.01 -15.95 2.22
CA ALA A 230 0.89 -14.52 2.48
C ALA A 230 0.27 -14.23 3.86
N ALA A 231 -0.80 -14.94 4.22
CA ALA A 231 -1.46 -14.81 5.52
C ALA A 231 -0.54 -15.20 6.69
N VAL A 232 0.15 -16.34 6.57
CA VAL A 232 1.11 -16.82 7.58
C VAL A 232 2.22 -15.78 7.78
N GLU A 233 2.82 -15.30 6.69
CA GLU A 233 3.90 -14.32 6.78
C GLU A 233 3.44 -12.99 7.38
N PHE A 234 2.23 -12.56 7.05
CA PHE A 234 1.63 -11.35 7.62
C PHE A 234 1.39 -11.47 9.13
N VAL A 235 0.98 -12.65 9.62
CA VAL A 235 0.86 -12.93 11.07
C VAL A 235 2.22 -12.85 11.74
N LEU A 236 3.25 -13.48 11.18
CA LEU A 236 4.60 -13.45 11.74
C LEU A 236 5.14 -12.02 11.82
N GLU A 237 5.01 -11.23 10.75
CA GLU A 237 5.43 -9.83 10.78
C GLU A 237 4.64 -9.02 11.81
N GLY A 238 3.32 -9.24 11.93
CA GLY A 238 2.50 -8.57 12.92
C GLY A 238 2.86 -8.92 14.37
N LEU A 239 3.14 -10.20 14.64
CA LEU A 239 3.63 -10.66 15.94
C LEU A 239 4.98 -10.01 16.28
N HIS A 240 5.88 -9.90 15.30
CA HIS A 240 7.15 -9.21 15.49
C HIS A 240 6.95 -7.72 15.80
N LEU A 241 6.16 -7.01 15.00
CA LEU A 241 5.89 -5.58 15.18
C LEU A 241 5.15 -5.27 16.49
N THR A 242 4.49 -6.27 17.08
CA THR A 242 3.85 -6.20 18.41
C THR A 242 4.70 -6.80 19.53
N ARG A 243 5.99 -7.07 19.27
CA ARG A 243 6.99 -7.56 20.22
C ARG A 243 6.63 -8.89 20.89
N ARG A 244 6.02 -9.80 20.11
CA ARG A 244 5.66 -11.16 20.55
C ARG A 244 6.66 -12.22 20.08
N ILE A 245 7.41 -11.92 19.02
CA ILE A 245 8.47 -12.75 18.46
C ILE A 245 9.60 -11.85 17.94
N ASP A 246 10.80 -12.41 17.78
CA ASP A 246 11.95 -11.72 17.23
C ASP A 246 12.08 -11.94 15.72
N LYS A 247 12.79 -11.02 15.07
CA LYS A 247 13.05 -11.02 13.63
C LYS A 247 14.50 -10.63 13.38
N ASP A 248 15.20 -11.47 12.63
CA ASP A 248 16.48 -11.14 12.02
C ASP A 248 16.32 -11.05 10.49
N SER A 249 17.13 -10.23 9.82
CA SER A 249 17.05 -10.01 8.38
C SER A 249 18.45 -9.93 7.78
N VAL A 250 18.78 -10.90 6.93
CA VAL A 250 20.10 -11.05 6.31
C VAL A 250 19.92 -11.30 4.81
N ALA A 251 20.45 -10.39 3.98
CA ALA A 251 20.59 -10.56 2.53
C ALA A 251 19.33 -11.08 1.79
N GLY A 252 18.14 -10.54 2.10
CA GLY A 252 16.87 -10.91 1.44
C GLY A 252 16.17 -12.12 2.05
N ARG A 253 16.72 -12.69 3.12
CA ARG A 253 16.08 -13.68 3.99
C ARG A 253 15.67 -13.02 5.30
N THR A 254 14.52 -13.41 5.80
CA THR A 254 13.98 -13.01 7.10
C THR A 254 13.79 -14.26 7.93
N VAL A 255 14.29 -14.23 9.16
CA VAL A 255 14.17 -15.34 10.11
C VAL A 255 13.37 -14.84 11.30
N TYR A 256 12.25 -15.50 11.60
CA TYR A 256 11.48 -15.28 12.82
C TYR A 256 11.85 -16.32 13.87
N GLY A 257 11.89 -15.91 15.13
CA GLY A 257 12.27 -16.73 16.29
C GLY A 257 11.68 -16.24 17.60
N ALA A 258 11.98 -16.93 18.70
CA ALA A 258 11.64 -16.52 20.06
C ALA A 258 12.71 -15.61 20.68
#